data_AF-A0A7X6TX62-F1
#
_entry.id   AF-A0A7X6TX62-F1
#
_cell.length_a   1.000
_cell.length_b   1.000
_cell.length_c   1.000
_cell.angle_alpha   90.00
_cell.angle_beta   90.00
_cell.angle_gamma   90.00
#
_symmetry.space_group_name_H-M   'P 1'
#
loop_
_entity.id
_entity.type
_entity.pdbx_description
1 polymer ?
#
loop_
_entity_poly.entity_id
_entity_poly.type
_entity_poly.pdbx_seq_one_letter_code
_entity_poly.pdbx_strand_id
1 'polypeptide(L)' 'MSKFRYRLGLYGGKAARLGLKLLKRQGTYLPGVISAKLDPNYLKNIPKPNRMIAITGTNGKTTTSNLILDILSAKDP' A
#
# COMPACT_ATOMS: atom_id res chain seq x y z
N MET A 1 8.97 -0.55 -17.07
CA MET A 1 9.99 -1.61 -17.07
C MET A 1 11.14 -1.14 -16.19
N SER A 2 11.51 -1.79 -15.09
CA SER A 2 11.90 -3.20 -14.98
C SER A 2 11.17 -3.91 -13.83
N LYS A 3 10.47 -5.02 -14.12
CA LYS A 3 9.83 -5.89 -13.10
C LYS A 3 10.83 -6.33 -12.02
N PHE A 4 12.13 -6.31 -12.32
CA PHE A 4 13.18 -6.61 -11.37
C PHE A 4 13.35 -5.52 -10.31
N ARG A 5 13.45 -4.23 -10.71
CA ARG A 5 13.57 -3.11 -9.76
C ARG A 5 12.36 -2.99 -8.85
N TYR A 6 11.15 -3.17 -9.41
CA TYR A 6 9.91 -3.22 -8.64
C TYR A 6 9.94 -4.35 -7.59
N ARG A 7 10.33 -5.57 -7.98
CA ARG A 7 10.46 -6.70 -7.05
C ARG A 7 11.50 -6.42 -5.97
N LEU A 8 12.65 -5.86 -6.33
CA LEU A 8 13.67 -5.46 -5.35
C LEU A 8 13.13 -4.41 -4.37
N GLY A 9 12.41 -3.40 -4.85
CA GLY A 9 11.74 -2.41 -4.01
C GLY A 9 10.73 -3.06 -3.06
N LEU A 10 9.89 -3.96 -3.57
CA LEU A 10 8.87 -4.66 -2.79
C LEU A 10 9.48 -5.52 -1.68
N TYR A 11 10.44 -6.37 -2.02
CA TYR A 11 11.09 -7.25 -1.04
C TYR A 11 12.00 -6.47 -0.09
N GLY A 12 12.69 -5.43 -0.58
CA GLY A 12 13.50 -4.52 0.24
C GLY A 12 12.66 -3.79 1.28
N GLY A 13 11.50 -3.24 0.88
CA GLY A 13 10.55 -2.62 1.81
C GLY A 13 9.98 -3.60 2.84
N LYS A 14 9.63 -4.83 2.41
CA LYS A 14 9.18 -5.88 3.33
C LYS A 14 10.25 -6.30 4.33
N ALA A 15 11.50 -6.49 3.89
CA ALA A 15 12.62 -6.83 4.75
C ALA A 15 12.90 -5.72 5.77
N ALA A 16 12.84 -4.45 5.36
CA ALA A 16 12.97 -3.31 6.25
C ALA A 16 11.87 -3.26 7.32
N ARG A 17 10.61 -3.53 6.93
CA ARG A 17 9.50 -3.62 7.88
C ARG A 17 9.70 -4.77 8.88
N LEU A 18 10.19 -5.92 8.42
CA LEU A 18 10.50 -7.04 9.30
C LEU A 18 11.62 -6.69 10.28
N GLY A 19 12.71 -6.09 9.80
CA GLY A 19 13.82 -5.63 10.64
C GLY A 19 13.37 -4.62 11.69
N LEU A 20 12.53 -3.65 11.32
CA LEU A 20 11.94 -2.68 12.26
C LEU A 20 11.10 -3.37 13.34
N LYS A 21 10.29 -4.37 12.95
CA LYS A 21 9.47 -5.15 13.89
C LYS A 21 10.35 -5.94 14.87
N LEU A 22 11.43 -6.56 14.39
CA LEU A 22 12.39 -7.29 15.21
C LEU A 22 13.13 -6.37 16.20
N LEU A 23 13.49 -5.17 15.76
CA LEU A 23 14.13 -4.14 16.57
C LEU A 23 13.16 -3.37 17.48
N LYS A 24 11.87 -3.75 17.50
CA LYS A 24 10.77 -3.07 18.22
C LYS A 24 10.70 -1.56 17.95
N ARG A 25 11.10 -1.13 16.74
CA ARG A 25 11.05 0.27 16.31
C ARG A 25 9.80 0.51 15.47
N GLN A 26 9.05 1.56 15.80
CA GLN A 26 7.80 1.92 15.12
C GLN A 26 8.02 2.78 13.85
N GLY A 27 9.09 2.54 13.10
CA GLY A 27 9.41 3.31 11.90
C GLY A 27 8.50 2.97 10.73
N THR A 28 7.39 3.68 10.54
CA THR A 28 6.45 3.45 9.42
C THR A 28 6.93 3.99 8.07
N TYR A 29 7.84 4.98 8.06
CA TYR A 29 8.35 5.62 6.84
C TYR A 29 9.46 4.84 6.12
N LEU A 30 10.35 4.18 6.88
CA LEU A 30 11.57 3.55 6.35
C LEU A 30 11.33 2.51 5.24
N PRO A 31 10.32 1.62 5.33
CA PRO A 31 10.00 0.69 4.24
C PRO A 31 9.68 1.39 2.91
N GLY A 32 8.99 2.53 2.97
CA GLY A 32 8.63 3.33 1.81
C GLY A 32 9.84 3.97 1.15
N VAL A 33 10.75 4.53 1.96
CA VAL A 33 12.01 5.11 1.47
C VAL A 33 12.85 4.10 0.73
N ILE A 34 13.01 2.91 1.30
CA ILE A 34 13.81 1.83 0.70
C ILE A 34 13.18 1.40 -0.63
N SER A 35 11.86 1.26 -0.68
CA SER A 35 11.14 0.90 -1.91
C SER A 35 11.33 1.96 -3.00
N ALA A 36 11.21 3.25 -2.67
CA ALA A 36 11.37 4.37 -3.60
C ALA A 36 12.83 4.57 -4.04
N LYS A 37 13.81 4.27 -3.18
CA LYS A 37 15.24 4.37 -3.51
C LYS A 37 15.70 3.26 -4.46
N LEU A 38 15.13 2.05 -4.32
CA LEU A 38 15.42 0.92 -5.21
C LEU A 38 14.73 1.04 -6.57
N ASP A 39 13.50 1.58 -6.58
CA ASP A 39 12.75 1.88 -7.79
C ASP A 39 12.13 3.29 -7.71
N PRO A 40 12.72 4.31 -8.37
CA PRO A 40 12.13 5.65 -8.45
C PRO A 40 10.73 5.68 -9.08
N ASN A 41 10.39 4.66 -9.87
CA ASN A 41 9.08 4.49 -10.49
C ASN A 41 8.19 3.49 -9.75
N TYR A 42 8.50 3.17 -8.48
CA TYR A 42 7.83 2.11 -7.72
C TYR A 42 6.30 2.23 -7.78
N LEU A 43 5.74 3.42 -7.49
CA LEU A 43 4.30 3.67 -7.50
C LEU A 43 3.65 3.45 -8.87
N LYS A 44 4.38 3.75 -9.97
CA LYS A 44 3.90 3.55 -11.34
C LYS A 44 3.81 2.06 -11.69
N ASN A 45 4.64 1.24 -11.06
CA ASN A 45 4.73 -0.19 -11.30
C ASN A 45 3.84 -1.02 -10.35
N ILE A 46 3.16 -0.38 -9.38
CA ILE A 46 2.22 -1.07 -8.49
C ILE A 46 1.01 -1.59 -9.30
N PRO A 47 0.64 -2.88 -9.15
CA PRO A 47 -0.57 -3.39 -9.76
C PRO A 47 -1.79 -2.66 -9.18
N LYS A 48 -2.60 -2.09 -10.07
CA LYS A 48 -3.83 -1.40 -9.69
C LYS A 48 -4.97 -2.41 -9.58
N PRO A 49 -5.91 -2.23 -8.64
CA PRO A 49 -7.10 -3.09 -8.57
C PRO A 49 -7.97 -2.89 -9.82
N ASN A 50 -8.75 -3.92 -10.16
CA ASN A 50 -9.67 -3.88 -11.31
C ASN A 50 -10.80 -2.85 -11.12
N ARG A 51 -11.17 -2.57 -9.88
CA ARG A 51 -12.19 -1.59 -9.51
C ARG A 51 -11.61 -0.58 -8.54
N MET A 52 -11.76 0.71 -8.84
CA MET A 52 -11.35 1.82 -7.99
C MET A 52 -12.55 2.74 -7.79
N ILE A 53 -12.94 2.95 -6.53
CA ILE A 53 -14.05 3.82 -6.15
C ILE A 53 -13.46 4.97 -5.32
N ALA A 54 -13.63 6.21 -5.79
CA ALA A 54 -13.19 7.40 -5.08
C ALA A 54 -14.39 8.09 -4.42
N ILE A 55 -14.33 8.29 -3.11
CA ILE A 55 -15.37 8.96 -2.33
C ILE A 55 -14.90 10.38 -2.01
N THR A 56 -15.65 11.37 -2.49
CA THR A 56 -15.33 12.80 -2.33
C THR A 56 -16.41 13.49 -1.50
N GLY A 57 -16.15 14.73 -1.07
CA GLY A 57 -17.09 15.53 -0.28
C GLY A 57 -16.46 16.14 0.97
N THR A 58 -17.15 17.07 1.61
CA THR A 58 -16.62 17.84 2.75
C THR A 58 -16.55 16.99 4.02
N ASN A 59 -17.63 16.27 4.34
CA ASN A 59 -17.75 15.47 5.56
C ASN A 59 -18.19 14.02 5.25
N GLY A 60 -17.99 13.10 6.19
CA GLY A 60 -18.51 11.73 6.10
C GLY A 60 -17.72 10.76 5.21
N LYS A 61 -16.66 11.19 4.51
CA LYS A 61 -15.87 10.34 3.59
C LYS A 61 -15.45 9.01 4.21
N THR A 62 -14.80 9.03 5.38
CA THR A 62 -14.31 7.82 6.05
C THR A 62 -15.45 6.88 6.44
N THR A 63 -16.54 7.42 6.99
CA THR A 63 -17.71 6.63 7.39
C THR A 63 -18.38 5.98 6.17
N THR A 64 -18.58 6.75 5.10
CA THR A 64 -19.15 6.26 3.84
C THR A 64 -18.26 5.21 3.18
N SER A 65 -16.93 5.40 3.18
CA SER A 65 -15.98 4.42 2.66
C SER A 65 -16.07 3.08 3.40
N ASN A 66 -16.15 3.11 4.72
CA ASN A 66 -16.26 1.90 5.54
C ASN A 66 -17.61 1.20 5.32
N LEU A 67 -18.72 1.95 5.29
CA LEU A 67 -20.05 1.40 5.04
C LEU A 67 -20.12 0.69 3.68
N ILE A 68 -19.58 1.32 2.63
CA ILE A 68 -19.53 0.72 1.29
C ILE A 68 -18.64 -0.53 1.29
N LEU A 69 -17.51 -0.51 2.00
CA LEU A 69 -16.62 -1.67 2.14
C LEU A 69 -17.34 -2.84 2.80
N ASP A 70 -18.10 -2.60 3.87
CA ASP A 70 -18.86 -3.63 4.58
C ASP A 70 -19.93 -4.26 3.68
N ILE A 71 -20.69 -3.44 2.94
CA ILE A 71 -21.72 -3.91 2.02
C ILE A 71 -21.13 -4.74 0.87
N LEU A 72 -20.01 -4.29 0.30
CA LEU A 72 -19.35 -5.00 -0.80
C LEU A 72 -18.70 -6.31 -0.34
N SER A 73 -18.12 -6.32 0.87
CA SER A 73 -17.46 -7.51 1.41
C SER A 73 -18.47 -8.53 1.95
N ALA A 74 -19.67 -8.11 2.36
CA ALA A 74 -20.72 -9.01 2.83
C ALA A 74 -21.33 -9.91 1.73
N LYS A 75 -21.08 -9.60 0.46
CA LYS A 75 -21.69 -10.31 -0.68
C LYS A 75 -20.80 -11.41 -1.29
N ASP A 76 -19.55 -11.51 -0.86
CA ASP A 76 -18.61 -12.56 -1.27
C ASP A 76 -18.30 -13.46 -0.05
N PRO A 77 -18.74 -14.74 -0.02
CA PRO A 77 -18.24 -15.72 0.94
C PRO A 77 -16.77 -16.11 0.69
#